data_AF-A0A137Q4F8-F1
#
_entry.id   AF-A0A137Q4F8-F1
#
_cell.length_a   1.000
_cell.length_b   1.000
_cell.length_c   1.000
_cell.angle_alpha   90.00
_cell.angle_beta   90.00
_cell.angle_gamma   90.00
#
_symmetry.space_group_name_H-M   'P 1'
#
loop_
_entity.id
_entity.type
_entity.pdbx_description
1 polymer ?
#
loop_
_entity_poly.entity_id
_entity_poly.type
_entity_poly.pdbx_seq_one_letter_code
_entity_poly.pdbx_strand_id
1 'polypeptide(L)'
;MNPTPEQLMIGKRLRDFSASWIRNLRDTLQTLSTLPRNSYAYPLPSNFPFFDTSLQEKIHWIEVHGNTTRRYGFVVHFEYHLDTTNLWSPAVWIVRSSAMSILGRVEVDFRILSDTDSPVVIDEDFVLEMMLHSFLREQPMRFSSRVVPNINPVIYPGVIGNIEIFELRTFDGVLVLERGRRMVANRICSMCDQLLPPSGPNVCISHLLNT
;
A
#
# COMPACT_ATOMS: atom_id res chain seq x y z
N MET A 1 16.07 0.90 24.41
CA MET A 1 17.44 0.43 24.11
C MET A 1 17.77 0.85 22.69
N ASN A 2 18.98 1.34 22.43
CA ASN A 2 19.43 1.68 21.08
C ASN A 2 19.90 0.41 20.36
N PRO A 3 19.64 0.27 19.04
CA PRO A 3 20.05 -0.90 18.27
C PRO A 3 21.58 -0.99 18.15
N THR A 4 22.12 -2.22 18.17
CA THR A 4 23.55 -2.46 17.93
C THR A 4 23.91 -2.24 16.45
N PRO A 5 25.19 -1.99 16.11
CA PRO A 5 25.63 -1.90 14.72
C PRO A 5 25.29 -3.14 13.88
N GLU A 6 25.36 -4.32 14.49
CA GLU A 6 24.97 -5.59 13.85
C GLU A 6 23.46 -5.62 13.56
N GLN A 7 22.61 -5.17 14.50
CA GLN A 7 21.16 -5.07 14.27
C GLN A 7 20.81 -4.07 13.17
N LEU A 8 21.53 -2.94 13.09
CA LEU A 8 21.35 -1.96 12.02
C LEU A 8 21.74 -2.54 10.65
N MET A 9 22.86 -3.26 10.58
CA MET A 9 23.30 -3.94 9.37
C MET A 9 22.31 -5.04 8.92
N ILE A 10 21.86 -5.89 9.85
CA ILE A 10 20.85 -6.92 9.58
C ILE A 10 19.57 -6.28 9.06
N GLY A 11 19.08 -5.22 9.73
CA GLY A 11 17.87 -4.52 9.32
C GLY A 11 17.98 -3.94 7.90
N LYS A 12 19.12 -3.32 7.56
CA LYS A 12 19.39 -2.81 6.22
C LYS A 12 19.39 -3.92 5.17
N ARG A 13 20.16 -4.99 5.41
CA ARG A 13 20.23 -6.13 4.46
C ARG A 13 18.87 -6.80 4.27
N LEU A 14 18.11 -6.98 5.35
CA LEU A 14 16.77 -7.55 5.26
C LEU A 14 15.83 -6.68 4.41
N ARG A 15 15.91 -5.35 4.52
CA ARG A 15 15.17 -4.44 3.63
C ARG A 15 15.62 -4.59 2.18
N ASP A 16 16.92 -4.64 1.91
CA ASP A 16 17.46 -4.78 0.55
C ASP A 16 17.01 -6.09 -0.11
N PHE A 17 17.12 -7.22 0.61
CA PHE A 17 16.67 -8.52 0.11
C PHE A 17 15.15 -8.57 -0.06
N SER A 18 14.38 -7.99 0.88
CA SER A 18 12.92 -7.91 0.77
C SER A 18 12.50 -7.04 -0.43
N ALA A 19 13.18 -5.92 -0.67
CA ALA A 19 12.94 -5.08 -1.83
C ALA A 19 13.27 -5.81 -3.14
N SER A 20 14.33 -6.62 -3.17
CA SER A 20 14.66 -7.49 -4.30
C SER A 20 13.56 -8.52 -4.56
N TRP A 21 13.09 -9.19 -3.50
CA TRP A 21 12.00 -10.15 -3.58
C TRP A 21 10.71 -9.54 -4.14
N ILE A 22 10.25 -8.40 -3.58
CA ILE A 22 9.06 -7.69 -4.05
C ILE A 22 9.22 -7.23 -5.51
N ARG A 23 10.40 -6.74 -5.90
CA ARG A 23 10.68 -6.34 -7.27
C ARG A 23 10.59 -7.53 -8.23
N ASN A 24 11.18 -8.66 -7.87
CA ASN A 24 11.11 -9.87 -8.70
C ASN A 24 9.66 -10.37 -8.86
N LEU A 25 8.84 -10.31 -7.80
CA LEU A 25 7.41 -10.62 -7.90
C LEU A 25 6.73 -9.70 -8.91
N ARG A 26 6.96 -8.39 -8.80
CA ARG A 26 6.40 -7.39 -9.71
C ARG A 26 6.84 -7.60 -11.17
N ASP A 27 8.12 -7.79 -11.41
CA ASP A 27 8.68 -8.03 -12.75
C ASP A 27 8.09 -9.32 -13.37
N THR A 28 7.90 -10.36 -12.54
CA THR A 28 7.27 -11.62 -12.97
C THR A 28 5.80 -11.39 -13.34
N LEU A 29 5.04 -10.62 -12.55
CA LEU A 29 3.65 -10.29 -12.86
C LEU A 29 3.51 -9.54 -14.19
N GLN A 30 4.42 -8.59 -14.46
CA GLN A 30 4.43 -7.87 -15.72
C GLN A 30 4.73 -8.80 -16.90
N THR A 31 5.71 -9.69 -16.73
CA THR A 31 6.08 -10.71 -17.73
C THR A 31 4.93 -11.70 -18.00
N LEU A 32 4.13 -12.02 -16.98
CA LEU A 32 3.03 -12.98 -17.03
C LEU A 32 1.65 -12.31 -17.06
N SER A 33 1.57 -11.04 -17.44
CA SER A 33 0.34 -10.22 -17.39
C SER A 33 -0.81 -10.77 -18.25
N THR A 34 -0.49 -11.59 -19.26
CA THR A 34 -1.48 -12.25 -20.12
C THR A 34 -2.00 -13.58 -19.57
N LEU A 35 -1.37 -14.11 -18.51
CA LEU A 35 -1.83 -15.35 -17.88
C LEU A 35 -3.02 -15.08 -16.97
N PRO A 36 -4.03 -15.98 -16.97
CA PRO A 36 -5.08 -15.96 -15.96
C PRO A 36 -4.49 -16.08 -14.54
N ARG A 37 -5.07 -15.33 -13.58
CA ARG A 37 -4.63 -15.36 -12.16
C ARG A 37 -4.75 -16.74 -11.50
N ASN A 38 -5.59 -17.62 -12.04
CA ASN A 38 -5.75 -19.01 -11.57
C ASN A 38 -4.74 -19.98 -12.21
N SER A 39 -3.81 -19.50 -13.02
CA SER A 39 -2.73 -20.31 -13.59
C SER A 39 -1.74 -20.75 -12.52
N TYR A 40 -1.27 -21.99 -12.58
CA TYR A 40 -0.20 -22.50 -11.71
C TYR A 40 1.12 -21.74 -11.83
N ALA A 41 1.33 -21.04 -12.95
CA ALA A 41 2.52 -20.22 -13.18
C ALA A 41 2.38 -18.79 -12.60
N TYR A 42 1.21 -18.42 -12.08
CA TYR A 42 1.00 -17.10 -11.49
C TYR A 42 1.78 -17.01 -10.17
N PRO A 43 2.62 -15.97 -9.96
CA PRO A 43 3.58 -15.94 -8.85
C PRO A 43 2.95 -15.56 -7.49
N LEU A 44 1.65 -15.25 -7.48
CA LEU A 44 0.91 -14.80 -6.31
C LEU A 44 -0.32 -15.68 -6.05
N PRO A 45 -0.79 -15.75 -4.80
CA PRO A 45 -2.09 -16.32 -4.49
C PRO A 45 -3.22 -15.62 -5.26
N SER A 46 -4.26 -16.35 -5.61
CA SER A 46 -5.41 -15.81 -6.37
C SER A 46 -6.19 -14.71 -5.64
N ASN A 47 -6.04 -14.61 -4.32
CA ASN A 47 -6.67 -13.60 -3.47
C ASN A 47 -5.74 -12.40 -3.16
N PHE A 48 -4.53 -12.34 -3.70
CA PHE A 48 -3.67 -11.16 -3.55
C PHE A 48 -4.30 -9.94 -4.26
N PRO A 49 -4.19 -8.71 -3.72
CA PRO A 49 -3.49 -8.31 -2.48
C PRO A 49 -4.32 -8.43 -1.18
N PHE A 50 -5.54 -8.94 -1.25
CA PHE A 50 -6.49 -9.00 -0.13
C PHE A 50 -6.56 -10.40 0.48
N PHE A 51 -5.41 -10.94 0.86
CA PHE A 51 -5.27 -12.32 1.31
C PHE A 51 -5.35 -12.44 2.84
N ASP A 52 -5.96 -13.52 3.34
CA ASP A 52 -6.06 -13.78 4.79
C ASP A 52 -4.80 -14.44 5.39
N THR A 53 -3.92 -14.97 4.54
CA THR A 53 -2.74 -15.75 4.94
C THR A 53 -1.43 -15.14 4.44
N SER A 54 -0.45 -14.92 5.34
CA SER A 54 0.82 -14.29 4.98
C SER A 54 1.53 -14.98 3.81
N LEU A 55 2.00 -14.22 2.82
CA LEU A 55 2.98 -14.70 1.84
C LEU A 55 4.37 -14.68 2.49
N GLN A 56 5.15 -15.74 2.33
CA GLN A 56 6.42 -15.90 3.05
C GLN A 56 7.60 -16.14 2.12
N GLU A 57 8.77 -15.62 2.51
CA GLU A 57 10.05 -15.87 1.84
C GLU A 57 11.15 -16.13 2.87
N LYS A 58 12.03 -17.09 2.55
CA LYS A 58 13.17 -17.42 3.42
C LYS A 58 14.44 -16.76 2.91
N ILE A 59 14.88 -15.72 3.59
CA ILE A 59 16.09 -14.98 3.24
C ILE A 59 17.29 -15.56 3.98
N HIS A 60 18.31 -15.95 3.23
CA HIS A 60 19.58 -16.43 3.77
C HIS A 60 20.75 -15.66 3.15
N TRP A 61 21.73 -15.30 3.97
CA TRP A 61 23.01 -14.81 3.45
C TRP A 61 24.16 -15.21 4.35
N ILE A 62 25.36 -15.07 3.80
CA ILE A 62 26.62 -15.41 4.45
C ILE A 62 27.50 -14.16 4.46
N GLU A 63 28.09 -13.85 5.60
CA GLU A 63 29.13 -12.81 5.71
C GLU A 63 30.46 -13.46 6.02
N VAL A 64 31.47 -13.07 5.24
CA VAL A 64 32.86 -13.51 5.41
C VAL A 64 33.69 -12.30 5.82
N HIS A 65 34.31 -12.36 6.99
CA HIS A 65 35.25 -11.36 7.50
C HIS A 65 36.54 -12.07 7.93
N GLY A 66 37.59 -11.96 7.11
CA GLY A 66 38.83 -12.71 7.31
C GLY A 66 38.56 -14.22 7.33
N ASN A 67 38.96 -14.89 8.43
CA ASN A 67 38.74 -16.33 8.64
C ASN A 67 37.40 -16.67 9.32
N THR A 68 36.56 -15.67 9.61
CA THR A 68 35.25 -15.89 10.24
C THR A 68 34.13 -15.89 9.20
N THR A 69 33.25 -16.88 9.28
CA THR A 69 32.04 -16.97 8.46
C THR A 69 30.82 -16.93 9.36
N ARG A 70 29.92 -15.96 9.14
CA ARG A 70 28.63 -15.87 9.82
C ARG A 70 27.51 -16.19 8.84
N ARG A 71 26.56 -17.01 9.27
CA ARG A 71 25.39 -17.40 8.47
C ARG A 71 24.15 -16.79 9.10
N TYR A 72 23.31 -16.16 8.28
CA TYR A 72 22.08 -15.54 8.70
C TYR A 72 20.91 -16.17 7.94
N GLY A 73 19.80 -16.40 8.64
CA GLY A 73 18.58 -16.96 8.09
C GLY A 73 17.37 -16.35 8.77
N PHE A 74 16.46 -15.79 7.98
CA PHE A 74 15.26 -15.12 8.48
C PHE A 74 14.06 -15.48 7.60
N VAL A 75 12.88 -15.54 8.21
CA VAL A 75 11.62 -15.65 7.49
C VAL A 75 11.03 -14.25 7.40
N VAL A 76 10.67 -13.86 6.18
CA VAL A 76 9.96 -12.61 5.90
C VAL A 76 8.51 -12.95 5.58
N HIS A 77 7.59 -12.16 6.14
CA HIS A 77 6.15 -12.29 5.98
C HIS A 77 5.62 -11.02 5.34
N PHE A 78 4.88 -11.16 4.25
CA PHE A 78 4.01 -10.15 3.69
C PHE A 78 2.60 -10.43 4.16
N GLU A 79 2.01 -9.48 4.87
CA GLU A 79 0.69 -9.58 5.47
C GLU A 79 -0.23 -8.46 5.01
N TYR A 80 -1.52 -8.78 4.94
CA TYR A 80 -2.61 -7.85 4.75
C TYR A 80 -3.48 -7.83 6.00
N HIS A 81 -3.83 -6.63 6.46
CA HIS A 81 -4.66 -6.41 7.64
C HIS A 81 -5.75 -5.40 7.28
N LEU A 82 -7.00 -5.78 7.52
CA LEU A 82 -8.16 -4.89 7.45
C LEU A 82 -9.02 -5.12 8.67
N ASP A 83 -9.25 -4.06 9.44
CA ASP A 83 -10.20 -4.09 10.53
C ASP A 83 -11.61 -3.84 9.96
N THR A 84 -12.33 -4.93 9.75
CA THR A 84 -13.70 -4.89 9.20
C THR A 84 -14.72 -4.36 10.22
N THR A 85 -14.35 -4.24 11.50
CA THR A 85 -15.24 -3.70 12.55
C THR A 85 -15.16 -2.17 12.64
N ASN A 86 -14.05 -1.59 12.18
CA ASN A 86 -13.87 -0.14 12.11
C ASN A 86 -13.59 0.29 10.67
N LEU A 87 -14.66 0.73 9.98
CA LEU A 87 -14.62 1.18 8.58
C LEU A 87 -13.72 2.43 8.35
N TRP A 88 -13.12 3.01 9.40
CA TRP A 88 -12.10 4.06 9.28
C TRP A 88 -10.67 3.55 9.32
N SER A 89 -10.46 2.32 9.80
CA SER A 89 -9.13 1.74 9.86
C SER A 89 -8.59 1.60 8.44
N PRO A 90 -7.39 2.11 8.14
CA PRO A 90 -6.81 1.91 6.82
C PRO A 90 -6.61 0.41 6.60
N ALA A 91 -6.70 0.00 5.33
CA ALA A 91 -6.12 -1.27 4.93
C ALA A 91 -4.60 -1.18 5.02
N VAL A 92 -3.98 -2.18 5.62
CA VAL A 92 -2.55 -2.16 5.90
C VAL A 92 -1.88 -3.38 5.30
N TRP A 93 -0.86 -3.12 4.50
CA TRP A 93 0.09 -4.13 4.04
C TRP A 93 1.40 -3.95 4.78
N ILE A 94 1.91 -5.03 5.38
CA ILE A 94 3.16 -5.01 6.15
C ILE A 94 4.07 -6.10 5.63
N VAL A 95 5.34 -5.76 5.47
CA VAL A 95 6.42 -6.73 5.38
C VAL A 95 7.17 -6.72 6.71
N ARG A 96 7.27 -7.87 7.37
CA ARG A 96 8.00 -8.05 8.63
C ARG A 96 8.91 -9.27 8.56
N SER A 97 9.86 -9.37 9.47
CA SER A 97 10.72 -10.56 9.57
C SER A 97 10.70 -11.15 10.97
N SER A 98 11.18 -12.39 11.10
CA SER A 98 11.36 -13.05 12.40
C SER A 98 12.29 -12.31 13.36
N ALA A 99 13.15 -11.40 12.87
CA ALA A 99 14.10 -10.63 13.68
C ALA A 99 13.80 -9.14 13.79
N MET A 100 12.95 -8.60 12.91
CA MET A 100 12.58 -7.18 12.88
C MET A 100 11.08 -7.05 12.65
N SER A 101 10.42 -6.30 13.54
CA SER A 101 8.97 -6.22 13.63
C SER A 101 8.29 -5.68 12.38
N ILE A 102 8.87 -4.69 11.69
CA ILE A 102 8.35 -4.12 10.44
C ILE A 102 9.54 -3.69 9.56
N LEU A 103 9.63 -4.23 8.36
CA LEU A 103 10.58 -3.85 7.31
C LEU A 103 9.98 -2.82 6.34
N GLY A 104 8.68 -2.92 6.06
CA GLY A 104 7.94 -2.00 5.19
C GLY A 104 6.46 -1.99 5.53
N ARG A 105 5.79 -0.86 5.29
CA ARG A 105 4.38 -0.66 5.60
C ARG A 105 3.72 0.26 4.58
N VAL A 106 2.58 -0.16 4.08
CA VAL A 106 1.71 0.63 3.21
C VAL A 106 0.33 0.68 3.82
N GLU A 107 -0.23 1.88 3.95
CA GLU A 107 -1.61 2.11 4.36
C GLU A 107 -2.41 2.67 3.20
N VAL A 108 -3.60 2.15 2.99
CA VAL A 108 -4.59 2.72 2.06
C VAL A 108 -5.82 3.11 2.85
N ASP A 109 -6.28 4.34 2.67
CA ASP A 109 -7.55 4.80 3.23
C ASP A 109 -8.71 3.90 2.77
N PHE A 110 -9.47 3.37 3.72
CA PHE A 110 -10.59 2.47 3.45
C PHE A 110 -11.61 3.08 2.48
N ARG A 111 -11.82 4.40 2.53
CA ARG A 111 -12.76 5.09 1.64
C ARG A 111 -12.41 4.89 0.17
N ILE A 112 -11.11 4.86 -0.15
CA ILE A 112 -10.62 4.64 -1.51
C ILE A 112 -10.82 3.18 -1.93
N LEU A 113 -10.63 2.23 -1.01
CA LEU A 113 -10.90 0.82 -1.28
C LEU A 113 -12.38 0.52 -1.54
N SER A 114 -13.26 1.22 -0.83
CA SER A 114 -14.71 1.09 -0.99
C SER A 114 -15.28 1.89 -2.17
N ASP A 115 -14.46 2.67 -2.87
CA ASP A 115 -14.88 3.56 -3.94
C ASP A 115 -14.88 2.84 -5.29
N THR A 116 -16.09 2.51 -5.77
CA THR A 116 -16.30 1.82 -7.04
C THR A 116 -15.90 2.65 -8.27
N ASP A 117 -15.86 3.98 -8.12
CA ASP A 117 -15.54 4.93 -9.18
C ASP A 117 -14.15 5.57 -8.96
N SER A 118 -13.29 4.92 -8.18
CA SER A 118 -11.91 5.37 -7.97
C SER A 118 -11.15 5.37 -9.30
N PRO A 119 -10.45 6.46 -9.66
CA PRO A 119 -9.58 6.49 -10.83
C PRO A 119 -8.31 5.65 -10.64
N VAL A 120 -8.10 5.10 -9.43
CA VAL A 120 -6.95 4.27 -9.07
C VAL A 120 -7.45 2.90 -8.67
N VAL A 121 -6.92 1.87 -9.34
CA VAL A 121 -7.18 0.47 -9.03
C VAL A 121 -6.14 0.00 -8.01
N ILE A 122 -6.59 -0.60 -6.90
CA ILE A 122 -5.73 -1.20 -5.89
C ILE A 122 -5.54 -2.67 -6.23
N ASP A 123 -4.59 -2.95 -7.13
CA ASP A 123 -4.25 -4.29 -7.59
C ASP A 123 -2.89 -4.77 -7.04
N GLU A 124 -2.41 -5.91 -7.55
CA GLU A 124 -1.17 -6.52 -7.11
C GLU A 124 0.04 -5.62 -7.40
N ASP A 125 0.11 -5.04 -8.61
CA ASP A 125 1.21 -4.16 -9.02
C ASP A 125 1.26 -2.91 -8.15
N PHE A 126 0.09 -2.31 -7.88
CA PHE A 126 -0.04 -1.15 -7.02
C PHE A 126 0.55 -1.40 -5.63
N VAL A 127 0.13 -2.48 -4.96
CA VAL A 127 0.56 -2.77 -3.58
C VAL A 127 2.05 -3.09 -3.52
N LEU A 128 2.57 -3.86 -4.49
CA LEU A 128 3.99 -4.17 -4.58
C LEU A 128 4.83 -2.90 -4.84
N GLU A 129 4.40 -2.02 -5.75
CA GLU A 129 5.09 -0.75 -6.02
C GLU A 129 5.13 0.16 -4.79
N MET A 130 4.01 0.30 -4.08
CA MET A 130 3.97 1.09 -2.85
C MET A 130 4.88 0.52 -1.77
N MET A 131 4.95 -0.82 -1.66
CA MET A 131 5.86 -1.48 -0.72
C MET A 131 7.33 -1.22 -1.07
N LEU A 132 7.68 -1.22 -2.37
CA LEU A 132 9.01 -0.83 -2.82
C LEU A 132 9.35 0.62 -2.42
N HIS A 133 8.40 1.55 -2.55
CA HIS A 133 8.57 2.91 -2.05
C HIS A 133 8.82 2.97 -0.54
N SER A 134 8.13 2.12 0.24
CA SER A 134 8.34 2.00 1.69
C SER A 134 9.76 1.55 2.03
N PHE A 135 10.28 0.53 1.33
CA PHE A 135 11.66 0.07 1.54
C PHE A 135 12.70 1.11 1.17
N LEU A 136 12.56 1.73 -0.01
CA LEU A 136 13.54 2.70 -0.53
C LEU A 136 13.69 3.94 0.36
N ARG A 137 12.60 4.33 1.04
CA ARG A 137 12.58 5.50 1.94
C ARG A 137 12.76 5.12 3.40
N GLU A 138 12.80 3.83 3.71
CA GLU A 138 12.81 3.30 5.09
C GLU A 138 11.71 3.89 5.97
N GLN A 139 10.55 4.17 5.37
CA GLN A 139 9.42 4.81 6.03
C GLN A 139 8.10 4.16 5.63
N PRO A 140 7.10 4.14 6.53
CA PRO A 140 5.74 3.80 6.16
C PRO A 140 5.19 4.75 5.09
N MET A 141 4.42 4.20 4.17
CA MET A 141 3.75 4.91 3.08
C MET A 141 2.25 4.94 3.33
N ARG A 142 1.60 6.06 3.03
CA ARG A 142 0.14 6.22 3.11
C ARG A 142 -0.39 6.69 1.77
N PHE A 143 -1.30 5.92 1.21
CA PHE A 143 -2.13 6.31 0.08
C PHE A 143 -3.45 6.87 0.58
N SER A 144 -3.72 8.10 0.19
CA SER A 144 -4.92 8.83 0.60
C SER A 144 -5.32 9.81 -0.50
N SER A 145 -6.49 10.41 -0.35
CA SER A 145 -6.93 11.49 -1.24
C SER A 145 -7.02 12.81 -0.48
N ARG A 146 -6.81 13.90 -1.21
CA ARG A 146 -7.11 15.26 -0.73
C ARG A 146 -7.92 16.01 -1.77
N VAL A 147 -8.72 16.96 -1.32
CA VAL A 147 -9.59 17.74 -2.19
C VAL A 147 -9.13 19.18 -2.21
N VAL A 148 -9.02 19.74 -3.41
CA VAL A 148 -8.62 21.12 -3.65
C VAL A 148 -9.61 21.81 -4.59
N PRO A 149 -9.83 23.12 -4.44
CA PRO A 149 -10.60 23.86 -5.40
C PRO A 149 -9.86 23.92 -6.74
N ASN A 150 -10.57 23.62 -7.83
CA ASN A 150 -10.09 23.86 -9.18
C ASN A 150 -10.18 25.36 -9.50
N ILE A 151 -9.12 26.08 -9.16
CA ILE A 151 -8.99 27.51 -9.47
C ILE A 151 -8.27 27.75 -10.80
N ASN A 152 -7.84 26.70 -11.50
CA ASN A 152 -7.03 26.82 -12.71
C ASN A 152 -7.75 26.25 -13.94
N PRO A 153 -8.21 27.09 -14.88
CA PRO A 153 -8.90 26.66 -16.10
C PRO A 153 -7.98 25.94 -17.10
N VAL A 154 -6.67 25.84 -16.86
CA VAL A 154 -5.75 25.17 -17.80
C VAL A 154 -5.80 23.64 -17.69
N ILE A 155 -6.09 23.09 -16.50
CA ILE A 155 -6.12 21.63 -16.27
C ILE A 155 -7.48 21.04 -16.68
N TYR A 156 -8.56 21.81 -16.49
CA TYR A 156 -9.90 21.54 -17.03
C TYR A 156 -10.51 22.86 -17.54
N PRO A 157 -10.44 23.13 -18.86
CA PRO A 157 -11.00 24.35 -19.44
C PRO A 157 -12.50 24.47 -19.17
N GLY A 158 -12.89 25.51 -18.45
CA GLY A 158 -14.30 25.92 -18.28
C GLY A 158 -15.06 25.28 -17.11
N VAL A 159 -14.43 24.49 -16.23
CA VAL A 159 -15.13 23.84 -15.11
C VAL A 159 -14.55 24.28 -13.76
N ILE A 160 -15.22 25.23 -13.10
CA ILE A 160 -14.99 25.58 -11.69
C ILE A 160 -15.62 24.46 -10.84
N GLY A 161 -14.86 23.86 -9.93
CA GLY A 161 -15.32 22.76 -9.09
C GLY A 161 -14.24 22.28 -8.12
N ASN A 162 -14.48 21.17 -7.42
CA ASN A 162 -13.47 20.55 -6.58
C ASN A 162 -12.75 19.44 -7.36
N ILE A 163 -11.44 19.31 -7.17
CA ILE A 163 -10.64 18.18 -7.67
C ILE A 163 -10.19 17.37 -6.47
N GLU A 164 -10.45 16.07 -6.54
CA GLU A 164 -9.85 15.10 -5.65
C GLU A 164 -8.57 14.55 -6.28
N ILE A 165 -7.49 14.55 -5.51
CA ILE A 165 -6.16 14.12 -5.92
C ILE A 165 -5.77 12.92 -5.05
N PHE A 166 -5.43 11.81 -5.70
CA PHE A 166 -5.03 10.56 -5.05
C PHE A 166 -3.51 10.48 -4.99
N GLU A 167 -2.96 10.41 -3.79
CA GLU A 167 -1.54 10.65 -3.53
C GLU A 167 -0.95 9.60 -2.60
N LEU A 168 0.25 9.14 -2.95
CA LEU A 168 1.14 8.43 -2.06
C LEU A 168 2.00 9.45 -1.31
N ARG A 169 1.97 9.38 0.01
CA ARG A 169 2.78 10.20 0.90
C ARG A 169 3.55 9.32 1.88
N THR A 170 4.69 9.80 2.33
CA THR A 170 5.30 9.32 3.57
C THR A 170 4.43 9.72 4.77
N PHE A 171 4.64 9.08 5.92
CA PHE A 171 3.87 9.41 7.14
C PHE A 171 4.17 10.78 7.73
N ASP A 172 5.34 11.34 7.43
CA ASP A 172 5.68 12.74 7.76
C ASP A 172 5.03 13.76 6.80
N GLY A 173 4.27 13.29 5.80
CA GLY A 173 3.45 14.11 4.91
C GLY A 173 4.11 14.49 3.60
N VAL A 174 5.34 14.06 3.31
CA VAL A 174 6.02 14.35 2.04
C VAL A 174 5.34 13.61 0.88
N LEU A 175 5.04 14.34 -0.20
CA LEU A 175 4.49 13.76 -1.42
C LEU A 175 5.53 12.90 -2.13
N VAL A 176 5.18 11.63 -2.38
CA VAL A 176 6.00 10.69 -3.12
C VAL A 176 5.55 10.63 -4.58
N LEU A 177 4.24 10.47 -4.80
CA LEU A 177 3.67 10.30 -6.12
C LEU A 177 2.19 10.66 -6.12
N GLU A 178 1.71 11.22 -7.22
CA GLU A 178 0.29 11.34 -7.53
C GLU A 178 -0.13 10.20 -8.46
N ARG A 179 -1.23 9.52 -8.14
CA ARG A 179 -1.75 8.36 -8.90
C ARG A 179 -2.94 8.70 -9.79
N GLY A 180 -3.68 9.75 -9.47
CA GLY A 180 -4.86 10.10 -10.24
C GLY A 180 -5.55 11.34 -9.71
N ARG A 181 -6.45 11.87 -10.53
CA ARG A 181 -7.33 12.99 -10.19
C ARG A 181 -8.72 12.71 -10.73
N ARG A 182 -9.74 13.22 -10.06
CA ARG A 182 -11.09 13.33 -10.62
C ARG A 182 -11.75 14.62 -10.18
N MET A 183 -12.66 15.12 -11.02
CA MET A 183 -13.59 16.16 -10.61
C MET A 183 -14.58 15.55 -9.61
N VAL A 184 -14.82 16.25 -8.50
CA VAL A 184 -15.78 15.83 -7.48
C VAL A 184 -16.80 16.93 -7.23
N ALA A 185 -18.07 16.53 -7.22
CA ALA A 185 -19.15 17.37 -6.72
C ALA A 185 -19.30 17.16 -5.21
N ASN A 186 -20.00 18.09 -4.55
CA ASN A 186 -20.46 17.86 -3.20
C ASN A 186 -21.42 16.66 -3.20
N ARG A 187 -21.12 15.66 -2.38
CA ARG A 187 -21.94 14.45 -2.23
C ARG A 187 -22.80 14.60 -0.98
N ILE A 188 -24.01 14.04 -1.03
CA ILE A 188 -24.92 13.98 0.11
C ILE A 188 -25.29 12.53 0.40
N CYS A 189 -25.51 12.21 1.67
CA CYS A 189 -25.94 10.89 2.10
C CYS A 189 -27.30 10.57 1.52
N SER A 190 -27.44 9.42 0.85
CA SER A 190 -28.72 8.98 0.27
C SER A 190 -29.83 8.73 1.30
N MET A 191 -29.54 8.76 2.61
CA MET A 191 -30.49 8.48 3.68
C MET A 191 -30.84 9.69 4.57
N CYS A 192 -29.93 10.67 4.71
CA CYS A 192 -30.14 11.80 5.63
C CYS A 192 -29.65 13.15 5.10
N ASP A 193 -29.29 13.23 3.81
CA ASP A 193 -28.83 14.44 3.14
C ASP A 193 -27.59 15.12 3.75
N GLN A 194 -26.91 14.46 4.71
CA GLN A 194 -25.65 14.94 5.28
C GLN A 194 -24.55 14.98 4.22
N LEU A 195 -23.75 16.05 4.21
CA LEU A 195 -22.61 16.17 3.33
C LEU A 195 -21.62 15.01 3.55
N LEU A 196 -21.26 14.33 2.46
CA LEU A 196 -20.32 13.21 2.44
C LEU A 196 -18.92 13.65 2.04
N PRO A 197 -17.88 12.90 2.47
CA PRO A 197 -16.56 13.03 1.86
C PRO A 197 -16.60 12.74 0.36
N PRO A 198 -15.66 13.28 -0.43
CA PRO A 198 -15.64 13.07 -1.88
C PRO A 198 -15.43 11.61 -2.31
N SER A 199 -14.62 10.84 -1.59
CA SER A 199 -14.46 9.38 -1.75
C SER A 199 -15.22 8.58 -0.69
N GLY A 200 -15.58 7.33 -1.03
CA GLY A 200 -16.25 6.38 -0.14
C GLY A 200 -17.70 6.09 -0.54
N PRO A 201 -18.45 5.32 0.26
CA PRO A 201 -19.82 4.89 -0.06
C PRO A 201 -20.83 6.05 -0.10
N ASN A 202 -21.96 5.85 -0.80
CA ASN A 202 -23.05 6.84 -0.96
C ASN A 202 -23.93 7.04 0.29
N VAL A 203 -23.51 6.52 1.44
CA VAL A 203 -24.19 6.62 2.73
C VAL A 203 -23.22 7.17 3.77
N CYS A 204 -23.70 8.01 4.69
CA CYS A 204 -22.86 8.55 5.75
C CYS A 204 -22.58 7.48 6.79
N ILE A 205 -21.60 7.76 7.64
CA ILE A 205 -21.14 6.75 8.58
C ILE A 205 -22.20 6.28 9.56
N SER A 206 -23.08 7.18 10.04
CA SER A 206 -24.13 6.78 10.98
C SER A 206 -25.05 5.71 10.38
N HIS A 207 -25.16 5.65 9.06
CA HIS A 207 -25.94 4.65 8.35
C HIS A 207 -25.13 3.41 7.97
N LEU A 208 -23.82 3.53 7.72
CA LEU A 208 -22.93 2.38 7.51
C LEU A 208 -22.79 1.49 8.74
N LEU A 209 -22.84 2.06 9.95
CA LEU A 209 -22.68 1.31 11.20
C LEU A 209 -23.98 0.65 11.67
N ASN A 210 -25.11 0.96 11.04
CA ASN A 210 -26.44 0.45 11.39
C ASN A 210 -26.97 -0.60 10.39
N THR A 211 -26.16 -0.94 9.39
CA THR A 211 -26.42 -2.01 8.40
C THR A 211 -25.54 -3.21 8.68
#